data_AF-A0A841FJ72-F1
#
_entry.id   AF-A0A841FJ72-F1
#
_cell.length_a   1.000
_cell.length_b   1.000
_cell.length_c   1.000
_cell.angle_alpha   90.00
_cell.angle_beta   90.00
_cell.angle_gamma   90.00
#
_symmetry.space_group_name_H-M   'P 1'
#
loop_
_entity.id
_entity.type
_entity.pdbx_description
1 polymer ?
#
loop_
_entity_poly.entity_id
_entity_poly.type
_entity_poly.pdbx_seq_one_letter_code
_entity_poly.pdbx_strand_id
1 'polypeptide(L)'
;MSNPFTADVIAAITKHMNHDHADDTLLICRGVGGRPTATAARMLTFDGDGGDYAVTVDGTEEEIRIPWERPLRERPEVRPEIVRLYRESAAALHARA
;
A
#
# COMPACT_ATOMS: atom_id res chain seq x y z
N MET A 1 11.14 8.56 -13.99
CA MET A 1 11.53 7.35 -14.77
C MET A 1 10.26 6.71 -15.32
N SER A 2 10.33 5.86 -16.36
CA SER A 2 9.14 5.15 -16.85
C SER A 2 8.71 4.08 -15.84
N ASN A 3 7.41 3.91 -15.63
CA ASN A 3 6.86 2.81 -14.83
C ASN A 3 7.30 1.46 -15.45
N PRO A 4 7.98 0.56 -14.71
CA PRO A 4 8.45 -0.72 -15.24
C PRO A 4 7.34 -1.77 -15.35
N PHE A 5 6.17 -1.52 -14.77
CA PHE A 5 5.05 -2.45 -14.76
C PHE A 5 4.08 -2.17 -15.90
N THR A 6 3.57 -3.23 -16.53
CA THR A 6 2.49 -3.10 -17.51
C THR A 6 1.16 -2.82 -16.81
N ALA A 7 0.21 -2.23 -17.55
CA ALA A 7 -1.13 -1.97 -17.04
C ALA A 7 -1.82 -3.25 -16.49
N ASP A 8 -1.63 -4.40 -17.15
CA ASP A 8 -2.22 -5.68 -16.70
C ASP A 8 -1.63 -6.14 -15.37
N VAL A 9 -0.33 -5.93 -15.15
CA VAL A 9 0.32 -6.27 -13.88
C VAL A 9 -0.19 -5.38 -12.76
N ILE A 10 -0.33 -4.08 -13.03
CA ILE A 10 -0.87 -3.11 -12.07
C ILE A 10 -2.31 -3.50 -11.71
N ALA A 11 -3.17 -3.67 -12.71
CA ALA A 11 -4.56 -4.04 -12.50
C ALA A 11 -4.73 -5.35 -11.73
N ALA A 12 -3.95 -6.38 -12.06
CA ALA A 12 -4.04 -7.68 -11.39
C ALA A 12 -3.62 -7.59 -9.91
N ILE A 13 -2.54 -6.87 -9.60
CA ILE A 13 -2.07 -6.73 -8.22
C ILE A 13 -2.99 -5.82 -7.41
N THR A 14 -3.39 -4.68 -7.96
CA THR A 14 -4.33 -3.78 -7.27
C THR A 14 -5.65 -4.48 -6.98
N LYS A 15 -6.20 -5.26 -7.92
CA LYS A 15 -7.40 -6.06 -7.69
C LYS A 15 -7.19 -7.09 -6.56
N HIS A 16 -6.09 -7.82 -6.59
CA HIS A 16 -5.76 -8.81 -5.56
C HIS A 16 -5.63 -8.16 -4.17
N MET A 17 -4.91 -7.04 -4.07
CA MET A 17 -4.77 -6.30 -2.80
C MET A 17 -6.12 -5.84 -2.26
N ASN A 18 -6.98 -5.30 -3.12
CA ASN A 18 -8.27 -4.76 -2.70
C ASN A 18 -9.32 -5.85 -2.37
N HIS A 19 -9.21 -7.05 -2.94
CA HIS A 19 -10.14 -8.15 -2.68
C HIS A 19 -9.69 -9.06 -1.55
N ASP A 20 -8.42 -9.48 -1.57
CA ASP A 20 -7.93 -10.54 -0.70
C ASP A 20 -7.18 -9.98 0.52
N HIS A 21 -6.74 -8.73 0.45
CA HIS A 21 -5.85 -8.07 1.42
C HIS A 21 -6.34 -6.67 1.83
N ALA A 22 -7.65 -6.44 1.87
CA ALA A 22 -8.22 -5.14 2.22
C ALA A 22 -7.83 -4.69 3.64
N ASP A 23 -7.87 -5.61 4.61
CA ASP A 23 -7.48 -5.34 5.99
C ASP A 23 -5.97 -5.06 6.12
N ASP A 24 -5.13 -5.81 5.39
CA ASP A 24 -3.69 -5.57 5.34
C ASP A 24 -3.39 -4.19 4.73
N THR A 25 -4.12 -3.82 3.67
CA THR A 25 -4.00 -2.52 3.02
C THR A 25 -4.35 -1.38 3.98
N LEU A 26 -5.42 -1.54 4.77
CA LEU A 26 -5.78 -0.58 5.82
C LEU A 26 -4.71 -0.50 6.92
N LEU A 27 -4.17 -1.64 7.36
CA LEU A 27 -3.11 -1.68 8.36
C LEU A 27 -1.84 -0.96 7.86
N ILE A 28 -1.45 -1.17 6.61
CA ILE A 28 -0.32 -0.47 5.97
C ILE A 28 -0.55 1.04 5.97
N CYS A 29 -1.73 1.49 5.54
CA CYS A 29 -2.08 2.92 5.49
C CYS A 29 -2.10 3.56 6.89
N ARG A 30 -2.53 2.82 7.91
CA ARG A 30 -2.51 3.27 9.31
C ARG A 30 -1.10 3.39 9.88
N GLY A 31 -0.25 2.39 9.63
CA GLY A 31 1.10 2.30 10.16
C GLY A 31 2.07 3.19 9.40
N VAL A 32 2.79 2.63 8.43
CA VAL A 32 3.80 3.37 7.64
C VAL A 32 3.19 4.44 6.75
N GLY A 33 1.91 4.29 6.37
CA GLY A 33 1.16 5.34 5.70
C GLY A 33 0.84 6.52 6.60
N GLY A 34 0.99 6.42 7.93
CA GLY A 34 0.84 7.56 8.84
C GLY A 34 -0.58 8.07 9.03
N ARG A 35 -1.62 7.31 8.67
CA ARG A 35 -3.03 7.66 8.88
C ARG A 35 -3.65 6.78 9.98
N PRO A 36 -3.21 6.90 11.24
CA PRO A 36 -3.54 5.93 12.30
C PRO A 36 -5.05 5.79 12.56
N THR A 37 -5.84 6.82 12.26
CA THR A 37 -7.30 6.85 12.43
C THR A 37 -8.08 6.46 11.18
N ALA A 38 -7.42 6.07 10.08
CA ALA A 38 -8.09 5.66 8.86
C ALA A 38 -9.09 4.53 9.14
N THR A 39 -10.23 4.54 8.47
CA THR A 39 -11.32 3.55 8.66
C THR A 39 -11.49 2.61 7.49
N ALA A 40 -11.03 3.02 6.30
CA ALA A 40 -10.98 2.21 5.09
C ALA A 40 -9.74 2.59 4.26
N ALA A 41 -9.24 1.66 3.46
CA ALA A 41 -8.20 1.92 2.49
C ALA A 41 -8.29 0.96 1.30
N ARG A 42 -7.85 1.42 0.13
CA ARG A 42 -7.69 0.58 -1.07
C ARG A 42 -6.50 1.07 -1.88
N MET A 43 -5.76 0.15 -2.48
CA MET A 43 -4.74 0.47 -3.47
C MET A 43 -5.42 0.99 -4.74
N LEU A 44 -4.91 2.08 -5.31
CA LEU A 44 -5.37 2.69 -6.56
C LEU A 44 -4.53 2.22 -7.74
N THR A 45 -3.21 2.30 -7.56
CA THR A 45 -2.20 1.97 -8.56
C THR A 45 -0.86 1.81 -7.86
N PHE A 46 0.16 1.43 -8.62
CA PHE A 46 1.54 1.55 -8.21
C PHE A 46 2.46 1.69 -9.42
N ASP A 47 3.69 2.09 -9.16
CA ASP A 47 4.79 2.10 -10.12
C ASP A 47 6.07 1.56 -9.48
N GLY A 48 7.22 1.80 -10.13
CA GLY A 48 8.53 1.39 -9.65
C GLY A 48 8.95 2.00 -8.32
N ASP A 49 8.34 3.10 -7.87
CA ASP A 49 8.81 3.89 -6.72
C ASP A 49 7.84 3.86 -5.52
N GLY A 50 6.56 3.54 -5.73
CA GLY A 50 5.59 3.45 -4.64
C GLY A 50 4.22 2.96 -5.06
N GLY A 51 3.36 2.77 -4.06
CA GLY A 51 1.93 2.52 -4.23
C GLY A 51 1.10 3.74 -3.84
N ASP A 52 0.05 3.99 -4.61
CA ASP A 52 -0.93 5.03 -4.32
C ASP A 52 -2.21 4.40 -3.77
N TYR A 53 -2.77 4.99 -2.73
CA TYR A 53 -3.89 4.45 -1.96
C TYR A 53 -4.92 5.54 -1.72
N ALA A 54 -6.20 5.17 -1.83
CA ALA A 54 -7.27 5.96 -1.26
C ALA A 54 -7.50 5.52 0.17
N VAL A 55 -7.58 6.46 1.10
CA VAL A 55 -7.80 6.20 2.53
C VAL A 55 -8.91 7.08 3.07
N THR A 56 -9.77 6.53 3.91
CA THR A 56 -10.86 7.28 4.54
C THR A 56 -10.48 7.66 5.96
N VAL A 57 -10.31 8.95 6.22
CA VAL A 57 -10.03 9.53 7.55
C VAL A 57 -11.16 10.48 7.90
N ASP A 58 -11.76 10.32 9.09
CA ASP A 58 -12.88 11.14 9.57
C ASP A 58 -14.04 11.26 8.56
N GLY A 59 -14.31 10.15 7.83
CA GLY A 59 -15.35 10.07 6.82
C GLY A 59 -15.00 10.72 5.47
N THR A 60 -13.79 11.26 5.30
CA THR A 60 -13.31 11.88 4.05
C THR A 60 -12.28 10.98 3.38
N GLU A 61 -12.40 10.77 2.06
CA GLU A 61 -11.39 10.07 1.26
C GLU A 61 -10.26 11.03 0.88
N GLU A 62 -9.02 10.66 1.16
CA GLU A 62 -7.81 11.32 0.67
C GLU A 62 -6.90 10.32 -0.07
N GLU A 63 -6.07 10.81 -0.99
CA GLU A 63 -5.08 10.00 -1.69
C GLU A 63 -3.72 10.14 -1.03
N ILE A 64 -3.06 9.00 -0.83
CA ILE A 64 -1.76 8.92 -0.18
C ILE A 64 -0.82 8.06 -1.00
N ARG A 65 0.46 8.41 -0.97
CA ARG A 65 1.52 7.59 -1.58
C ARG A 65 2.43 7.02 -0.50
N ILE A 66 2.71 5.73 -0.60
CA ILE A 66 3.67 5.03 0.26
C ILE A 66 4.85 4.59 -0.61
N PRO A 67 6.06 5.12 -0.37
CA PRO A 67 7.23 4.75 -1.16
C PRO A 67 7.65 3.31 -0.85
N TRP A 68 8.19 2.64 -1.86
CA TRP A 68 8.94 1.41 -1.67
C TRP A 68 10.30 1.73 -1.02
N GLU A 69 10.92 0.75 -0.34
CA GLU A 69 12.27 0.89 0.24
C GLU A 69 13.31 1.19 -0.84
N ARG A 70 13.11 0.63 -2.02
CA ARG A 70 13.92 0.84 -3.21
C ARG A 70 13.06 0.76 -4.46
N PRO A 71 13.53 1.30 -5.60
CA PRO A 71 12.85 1.08 -6.85
C PRO A 71 12.69 -0.41 -7.18
N LEU A 72 11.46 -0.81 -7.50
CA LEU A 72 11.09 -2.12 -8.01
C LEU A 72 11.10 -2.09 -9.53
N ARG A 73 11.46 -3.21 -10.16
CA ARG A 73 11.59 -3.33 -11.62
C ARG A 73 10.83 -4.52 -12.19
N GLU A 74 10.53 -5.52 -11.36
CA GLU A 74 9.90 -6.76 -11.77
C GLU A 74 8.75 -7.16 -10.85
N ARG A 75 7.72 -7.77 -11.42
CA ARG A 75 6.51 -8.19 -10.70
C ARG A 75 6.79 -9.02 -9.43
N PRO A 76 7.75 -9.98 -9.41
CA PRO A 76 8.03 -10.77 -8.22
C PRO A 76 8.53 -9.95 -7.01
N GLU A 77 9.05 -8.74 -7.23
CA GLU A 77 9.56 -7.86 -6.17
C GLU A 77 8.45 -7.16 -5.38
N VAL A 78 7.25 -7.02 -5.96
CA VAL A 78 6.13 -6.29 -5.35
C VAL A 78 5.63 -6.96 -4.07
N ARG A 79 5.50 -8.29 -4.07
CA ARG A 79 4.96 -9.01 -2.91
C ARG A 79 5.87 -8.91 -1.68
N PRO A 80 7.19 -9.22 -1.75
CA PRO A 80 8.08 -9.03 -0.62
C PRO A 80 8.03 -7.61 -0.05
N GLU A 81 7.91 -6.60 -0.92
CA GLU A 81 7.85 -5.21 -0.52
C GLU A 81 6.56 -4.86 0.24
N ILE A 82 5.40 -5.31 -0.24
CA ILE A 82 4.13 -5.14 0.48
C ILE A 82 4.17 -5.85 1.84
N VAL A 83 4.72 -7.06 1.90
CA VAL A 83 4.87 -7.82 3.16
C VAL A 83 5.79 -7.09 4.15
N ARG A 84 6.86 -6.43 3.67
CA ARG A 84 7.73 -5.60 4.49
C ARG A 84 6.96 -4.43 5.11
N LEU A 85 6.22 -3.67 4.30
CA LEU A 85 5.38 -2.56 4.77
C LEU A 85 4.33 -3.01 5.79
N TYR A 86 3.71 -4.17 5.59
CA TYR A 86 2.76 -4.74 6.54
C TYR A 86 3.41 -5.01 7.90
N ARG A 87 4.58 -5.67 7.91
CA ARG A 87 5.32 -6.00 9.15
C ARG A 87 5.75 -4.75 9.90
N GLU A 88 6.27 -3.76 9.18
CA GLU A 88 6.67 -2.47 9.77
C GLU A 88 5.48 -1.72 10.36
N SER A 89 4.34 -1.74 9.66
CA SER A 89 3.11 -1.12 10.14
C SER A 89 2.57 -1.81 11.39
N ALA A 90 2.58 -3.14 11.42
CA ALA A 90 2.16 -3.91 12.60
C ALA A 90 3.05 -3.60 13.80
N ALA A 91 4.38 -3.54 13.61
CA ALA A 91 5.32 -3.17 14.66
C ALA A 91 5.12 -1.73 15.14
N ALA A 92 4.95 -0.77 14.21
CA ALA A 92 4.76 0.65 14.52
C ALA A 92 3.46 0.93 15.27
N LEU A 93 2.38 0.20 14.97
CA LEU A 93 1.10 0.33 15.67
C LEU A 93 1.11 -0.35 17.03
N HIS A 94 1.79 -1.50 17.16
CA HIS A 94 1.93 -2.16 18.46
C HIS A 94 2.76 -1.33 19.45
N ALA A 95 3.84 -0.68 19.00
CA ALA A 95 4.66 0.19 19.84
C ALA A 95 3.94 1.46 20.35
N ARG A 96 2.74 1.75 19.82
CA ARG A 96 1.91 2.92 20.18
C ARG A 96 0.74 2.57 21.10
N ALA A 97 0.51 1.28 21.37
CA ALA A 97 -0.53 0.79 22.27
C ALA A 97 -0.01 0.69 23.70
#